data_AF-A0A6G3Z4T1-F1
#
_entry.id   AF-A0A6G3Z4T1-F1
#
_cell.length_a   1.000
_cell.length_b   1.000
_cell.length_c   1.000
_cell.angle_alpha   90.00
_cell.angle_beta   90.00
_cell.angle_gamma   90.00
#
_symmetry.space_group_name_H-M   'P 1'
#
loop_
_entity.id
_entity.type
_entity.pdbx_description
1 polymer ?
#
loop_
_entity_poly.entity_id
_entity_poly.type
_entity_poly.pdbx_seq_one_letter_code
_entity_poly.pdbx_strand_id
1 'polypeptide(L)'
;WRPQVTVLEEHEVMVAPIAEPEAFDGFMDTVADLRGTDPETRRYQETSIFYWAPEFLETEVLDESPPDDFPLEEEPFNGLPESPLHTIPKALPETEPEVMSIPEEPIPDVPGLAIAVFPDFLIAAEHPAAIRSWIDLRPENQAESLAAQERFQRTLNHPEYDAALGIFYGSMSEILKYSLVDFSLPKLPVDLPLPENVSPAEIAELAALQLDSSIEVLLYPQPEGIRLQGRGYYDETLLQLASAFIEPAPQQVLENVPDTSYLMLSGQNLAGAWQQVAALLETREETAGSLDQIRSFFSLITGLDLDEDLFGWMDQGFAVFLFPTRQTPLEAFVPDIHIGLGLALQTSDRKTAENTFAQLDEILGIGFAVVEPQILNDQPATSWGIDFDADGQPTSFLGHGWADEDVFVMTTSIGSLTEILNLSTRQRLPGSPIFRRATRGFPETNQGYFYSNISAILSFVFNGLPFPGPIMDAEADAEFPEFRKVIGTVQAFSGTLSFTEEHMQMDALIMLSPAR
;
A
#
# COMPACT_ATOMS: atom_id res chain seq x y z
N TRP A 1 14.69 -20.59 -25.20
CA TRP A 1 13.48 -19.79 -25.42
C TRP A 1 13.47 -18.73 -24.35
N ARG A 2 13.89 -17.50 -24.69
CA ARG A 2 13.65 -16.36 -23.79
C ARG A 2 12.21 -15.95 -24.06
N PRO A 3 11.31 -15.90 -23.06
CA PRO A 3 10.02 -15.25 -23.26
C PRO A 3 10.31 -13.84 -23.75
N GLN A 4 9.76 -13.47 -24.92
CA GLN A 4 9.74 -12.07 -25.32
C GLN A 4 8.84 -11.37 -24.30
N VAL A 5 9.43 -10.55 -23.44
CA VAL A 5 8.67 -9.63 -22.62
C VAL A 5 8.08 -8.62 -23.59
N THR A 6 6.76 -8.63 -23.75
CA THR A 6 6.06 -7.63 -24.55
C THR A 6 5.99 -6.36 -23.72
N VAL A 7 6.55 -5.26 -24.24
CA VAL A 7 6.50 -3.95 -23.57
C VAL A 7 5.09 -3.38 -23.74
N LEU A 8 4.50 -2.88 -22.65
CA LEU A 8 3.12 -2.37 -22.63
C LEU A 8 2.95 -1.19 -23.60
N GLU A 9 3.98 -0.34 -23.72
CA GLU A 9 4.02 0.85 -24.58
C GLU A 9 3.78 0.53 -26.07
N GLU A 10 4.12 -0.68 -26.53
CA GLU A 10 3.88 -1.10 -27.91
C GLU A 10 2.41 -1.52 -28.17
N HIS A 11 1.57 -1.54 -27.14
CA HIS A 11 0.18 -2.01 -27.20
C HIS A 11 -0.83 -1.02 -26.59
N GLU A 12 -0.37 0.09 -26.03
CA GLU A 12 -1.22 1.13 -25.46
C GLU A 12 -1.78 2.04 -26.55
N VAL A 13 -3.11 2.18 -26.58
CA VAL A 13 -3.79 3.13 -27.45
C VAL A 13 -4.92 3.84 -26.70
N MET A 14 -5.09 5.12 -26.96
CA MET A 14 -6.28 5.88 -26.60
C MET A 14 -7.23 5.88 -27.79
N VAL A 15 -8.50 5.55 -27.57
CA VAL A 15 -9.57 5.71 -28.57
C VAL A 15 -10.53 6.79 -28.10
N ALA A 16 -10.74 7.81 -28.93
CA ALA A 16 -11.60 8.94 -28.59
C ALA A 16 -12.63 9.22 -29.70
N PRO A 17 -13.94 9.33 -29.39
CA PRO A 17 -14.95 9.65 -30.39
C PRO A 17 -14.75 11.06 -30.95
N ILE A 18 -15.05 11.23 -32.24
CA ILE A 18 -15.00 12.53 -32.91
C ILE A 18 -16.42 13.09 -32.96
N ALA A 19 -16.67 14.17 -32.20
CA ALA A 19 -17.96 14.85 -32.22
C ALA A 19 -18.17 15.69 -33.51
N GLU A 20 -17.10 16.30 -34.01
CA GLU A 20 -17.12 17.21 -35.15
C GLU A 20 -16.02 16.85 -36.17
N PRO A 21 -16.27 15.92 -37.11
CA PRO A 21 -15.26 15.47 -38.07
C PRO A 21 -14.67 16.57 -38.94
N GLU A 22 -15.44 17.62 -39.23
CA GLU A 22 -15.00 18.76 -40.04
C GLU A 22 -13.95 19.63 -39.34
N ALA A 23 -13.88 19.59 -38.01
CA ALA A 23 -12.89 20.33 -37.22
C ALA A 23 -11.52 19.64 -37.17
N PHE A 24 -11.41 18.42 -37.69
CA PHE A 24 -10.24 17.57 -37.51
C PHE A 24 -8.98 18.14 -38.18
N ASP A 25 -9.08 18.68 -39.39
CA ASP A 25 -7.92 19.27 -40.08
C ASP A 25 -7.32 20.40 -39.23
N GLY A 26 -8.16 21.26 -38.65
CA GLY A 26 -7.71 22.33 -37.74
C GLY A 26 -7.15 21.81 -36.41
N PHE A 27 -7.65 20.68 -35.90
CA PHE A 27 -7.04 20.01 -34.75
C PHE A 27 -5.63 19.52 -35.07
N MET A 28 -5.42 18.89 -36.23
CA MET A 28 -4.10 18.42 -36.64
C MET A 28 -3.11 19.56 -36.88
N ASP A 29 -3.56 20.68 -37.46
CA ASP A 29 -2.75 21.89 -37.57
C ASP A 29 -2.34 22.40 -36.18
N THR A 30 -3.26 22.41 -35.22
CA THR A 30 -2.97 22.80 -33.84
C THR A 30 -1.96 21.87 -33.17
N VAL A 31 -2.05 20.56 -33.40
CA VAL A 31 -1.08 19.59 -32.87
C VAL A 31 0.30 19.79 -33.50
N ALA A 32 0.37 20.00 -34.81
CA ALA A 32 1.63 20.28 -35.51
C ALA A 32 2.27 21.59 -35.00
N ASP A 33 1.48 22.65 -34.81
CA ASP A 33 1.94 23.92 -34.25
C ASP A 33 2.48 23.74 -32.82
N LEU A 34 1.81 22.96 -31.97
CA LEU A 34 2.27 22.65 -30.61
C LEU A 34 3.54 21.81 -30.59
N ARG A 35 3.70 20.90 -31.54
CA ARG A 35 4.89 20.04 -31.69
C ARG A 35 6.03 20.73 -32.44
N GLY A 36 5.79 21.92 -32.99
CA GLY A 36 6.78 22.70 -33.75
C GLY A 36 7.25 22.06 -35.06
N THR A 37 6.69 20.91 -35.46
CA THR A 37 7.06 20.14 -36.65
C THR A 37 5.86 19.46 -37.28
N ASP A 38 5.89 19.30 -38.61
CA ASP A 38 4.90 18.51 -39.33
C ASP A 38 5.10 17.01 -39.05
N PRO A 39 4.01 16.23 -38.93
CA PRO A 39 4.11 14.78 -38.67
C PRO A 39 4.67 14.01 -39.86
N GLU A 40 5.39 12.93 -39.59
CA GLU A 40 5.64 11.90 -40.58
C GLU A 40 4.33 11.15 -40.86
N THR A 41 3.89 11.11 -42.13
CA THR A 41 2.70 10.34 -42.51
C THR A 41 3.10 8.94 -42.98
N ARG A 42 2.65 7.92 -42.25
CA ARG A 42 2.83 6.50 -42.59
C ARG A 42 1.48 5.88 -42.94
N ARG A 43 1.41 5.12 -44.03
CA ARG A 43 0.20 4.38 -44.39
C ARG A 43 0.28 2.94 -43.90
N TYR A 44 -0.77 2.47 -43.23
CA TYR A 44 -0.92 1.07 -42.84
C TYR A 44 -2.32 0.58 -43.24
N GLN A 45 -2.37 -0.46 -44.08
CA GLN A 45 -3.59 -0.87 -44.77
C GLN A 45 -4.26 0.34 -45.46
N GLU A 46 -5.51 0.66 -45.12
CA GLU A 46 -6.24 1.82 -45.65
C GLU A 46 -6.17 3.07 -44.76
N THR A 47 -5.48 2.98 -43.62
CA THR A 47 -5.42 4.04 -42.60
C THR A 47 -4.12 4.84 -42.69
N SER A 48 -4.22 6.16 -42.57
CA SER A 48 -3.06 7.05 -42.43
C SER A 48 -2.75 7.27 -40.96
N ILE A 49 -1.47 7.12 -40.60
CA ILE A 49 -0.94 7.33 -39.25
C ILE A 49 0.02 8.53 -39.32
N PHE A 50 -0.28 9.57 -38.56
CA PHE A 50 0.55 10.77 -38.40
C PHE A 50 1.45 10.59 -37.18
N TYR A 51 2.76 10.75 -37.32
CA TYR A 51 3.71 10.45 -36.25
C TYR A 51 4.70 11.58 -36.01
N TRP A 52 4.82 11.98 -34.74
CA TRP A 52 5.88 12.81 -34.20
C TRP A 52 6.80 11.93 -33.36
N ALA A 53 8.09 11.92 -33.70
CA ALA A 53 9.09 11.16 -32.97
C ALA A 53 9.33 11.78 -31.57
N PRO A 54 9.78 10.98 -30.58
CA PRO A 54 10.18 11.52 -29.28
C PRO A 54 11.33 12.51 -29.44
N GLU A 55 11.33 13.56 -28.62
CA GLU A 55 12.40 14.55 -28.55
C GLU A 55 13.22 14.35 -27.29
N PHE A 56 14.55 14.28 -27.48
CA PHE A 56 15.54 14.28 -26.40
C PHE A 56 16.21 15.64 -26.46
N LEU A 57 16.01 16.47 -25.44
CA LEU A 57 16.78 17.70 -25.30
C LEU A 57 18.23 17.27 -25.06
N GLU A 58 19.14 17.72 -25.92
CA GLU A 58 20.56 17.64 -25.63
C GLU A 58 20.78 18.44 -24.35
N THR A 59 20.92 17.76 -23.22
CA THR A 59 21.47 18.36 -22.02
C THR A 59 22.87 18.78 -22.44
N GLU A 60 23.15 20.09 -22.49
CA GLU A 60 24.52 20.59 -22.59
C GLU A 60 25.26 19.93 -21.42
N VAL A 61 26.04 18.90 -21.73
CA VAL A 61 26.98 18.30 -20.80
C VAL A 61 27.94 19.43 -20.49
N LEU A 62 27.69 20.14 -19.39
CA LEU A 62 28.71 20.95 -18.76
C LEU A 62 29.88 20.00 -18.56
N ASP A 63 30.96 20.25 -19.29
CA ASP A 63 32.24 19.55 -19.19
C ASP A 63 32.79 19.82 -17.77
N GLU A 64 32.21 19.15 -16.78
CA GLU A 64 32.79 19.01 -15.45
C GLU A 64 33.90 17.95 -15.55
N SER A 65 34.91 18.27 -16.35
CA SER A 65 36.24 17.73 -16.13
C SER A 65 36.62 18.07 -14.68
N PRO A 66 36.81 17.09 -13.80
CA PRO A 66 37.24 17.38 -12.44
C PRO A 66 38.60 18.10 -12.51
N PRO A 67 38.83 19.15 -11.71
CA PRO A 67 40.12 19.85 -11.73
C PRO A 67 41.25 18.88 -11.37
N ASP A 68 42.24 18.79 -12.25
CA ASP A 68 43.34 17.81 -12.31
C ASP A 68 44.34 17.83 -11.13
N ASP A 69 44.05 18.49 -10.01
CA ASP A 69 45.00 18.65 -8.90
C ASP A 69 44.30 18.55 -7.53
N PHE A 70 44.06 17.31 -7.08
CA PHE A 70 44.00 17.01 -5.64
C PHE A 70 45.13 16.03 -5.30
N PRO A 71 46.22 16.48 -4.64
CA PRO A 71 47.24 15.57 -4.16
C PRO A 71 46.68 14.77 -2.98
N LEU A 72 46.59 13.44 -3.15
CA LEU A 72 46.35 12.51 -2.05
C LEU A 72 47.64 12.42 -1.20
N GLU A 73 47.71 13.19 -0.11
CA GLU A 73 48.66 12.94 0.96
C GLU A 73 48.16 11.77 1.82
N GLU A 74 48.75 10.59 1.61
CA GLU A 74 48.61 9.46 2.53
C GLU A 74 49.44 9.74 3.81
N GLU A 75 48.80 10.25 4.84
CA GLU A 75 49.35 10.26 6.20
C GLU A 75 49.19 8.86 6.83
N PRO A 76 50.27 8.22 7.32
CA PRO A 76 50.18 6.90 7.94
C PRO A 76 49.58 7.00 9.34
N PHE A 77 48.34 6.52 9.49
CA PHE A 77 47.70 6.33 10.80
C PHE A 77 48.40 5.19 11.55
N ASN A 78 49.34 5.56 12.43
CA ASN A 78 50.05 4.64 13.31
C ASN A 78 49.43 4.69 14.72
N GLY A 79 48.73 3.63 15.12
CA GLY A 79 48.54 3.31 16.53
C GLY A 79 47.12 2.93 16.97
N LEU A 80 46.78 1.64 16.82
CA LEU A 80 45.93 0.92 17.79
C LEU A 80 46.46 -0.52 17.95
N PRO A 81 46.42 -1.09 19.17
CA PRO A 81 47.08 -2.36 19.49
C PRO A 81 46.32 -3.57 18.92
N GLU A 82 47.07 -4.50 18.34
CA GLU A 82 46.58 -5.79 17.84
C GLU A 82 45.91 -6.62 18.95
N SER A 83 44.68 -7.04 18.71
CA SER A 83 43.99 -8.06 19.49
C SER A 83 44.15 -9.42 18.77
N PRO A 84 44.46 -10.53 19.48
CA PRO A 84 45.01 -11.71 18.82
C PRO A 84 43.95 -12.80 18.63
N LEU A 85 43.07 -12.70 17.63
CA LEU A 85 42.21 -13.83 17.28
C LEU A 85 41.95 -13.94 15.77
N HIS A 86 42.40 -15.10 15.27
CA HIS A 86 41.96 -15.82 14.07
C HIS A 86 42.54 -15.43 12.70
N THR A 87 43.53 -16.23 12.33
CA THR A 87 43.87 -16.65 10.98
C THR A 87 42.64 -17.07 10.17
N ILE A 88 42.26 -16.26 9.19
CA ILE A 88 41.39 -16.66 8.08
C ILE A 88 42.28 -17.08 6.90
N PRO A 89 42.04 -18.23 6.23
CA PRO A 89 42.79 -18.59 5.04
C PRO A 89 42.55 -17.57 3.92
N LYS A 90 43.64 -17.24 3.23
CA LYS A 90 43.75 -16.42 2.02
C LYS A 90 42.48 -16.49 1.14
N ALA A 91 41.81 -15.35 1.01
CA ALA A 91 40.64 -15.16 0.15
C ALA A 91 40.93 -15.60 -1.30
N LEU A 92 39.93 -16.24 -1.91
CA LEU A 92 39.80 -16.44 -3.34
C LEU A 92 39.94 -15.08 -4.08
N PRO A 93 40.41 -15.06 -5.34
CA PRO A 93 40.43 -13.82 -6.10
C PRO A 93 39.02 -13.25 -6.18
N GLU A 94 38.85 -12.03 -5.67
CA GLU A 94 37.67 -11.19 -5.90
C GLU A 94 37.52 -11.06 -7.41
N THR A 95 36.58 -11.82 -7.96
CA THR A 95 35.96 -11.48 -9.23
C THR A 95 34.78 -10.63 -8.81
N GLU A 96 34.94 -9.31 -8.87
CA GLU A 96 33.79 -8.41 -8.87
C GLU A 96 32.82 -8.96 -9.92
N PRO A 97 31.56 -9.25 -9.57
CA PRO A 97 30.58 -9.54 -10.60
C PRO A 97 30.53 -8.32 -11.51
N GLU A 98 30.84 -8.50 -12.80
CA GLU A 98 30.48 -7.53 -13.82
C GLU A 98 28.96 -7.35 -13.69
N VAL A 99 28.55 -6.30 -12.98
CA VAL A 99 27.21 -5.77 -13.04
C VAL A 99 27.09 -5.30 -14.47
N MET A 100 26.54 -6.15 -15.34
CA MET A 100 26.01 -5.69 -16.62
C MET A 100 24.88 -4.71 -16.26
N SER A 101 25.23 -3.44 -16.17
CA SER A 101 24.26 -2.35 -16.21
C SER A 101 23.51 -2.53 -17.53
N ILE A 102 22.25 -2.91 -17.42
CA ILE A 102 21.31 -2.75 -18.52
C ILE A 102 21.32 -1.24 -18.77
N PRO A 103 21.69 -0.76 -19.97
CA PRO A 103 21.61 0.67 -20.24
C PRO A 103 20.14 1.07 -20.09
N GLU A 104 19.83 1.86 -19.05
CA GLU A 104 18.56 2.57 -18.99
C GLU A 104 18.49 3.44 -20.24
N GLU A 105 17.53 3.15 -21.11
CA GLU A 105 17.28 4.02 -22.24
C GLU A 105 16.88 5.40 -21.68
N PRO A 106 17.47 6.50 -22.19
CA PRO A 106 17.11 7.83 -21.72
C PRO A 106 15.60 8.04 -21.92
N ILE A 107 14.93 8.60 -20.91
CA ILE A 107 13.52 8.99 -21.01
C ILE A 107 13.44 10.26 -21.87
N PRO A 108 12.60 10.31 -22.91
CA PRO A 108 12.47 11.51 -23.73
C PRO A 108 11.81 12.66 -22.95
N ASP A 109 12.26 13.89 -23.19
CA ASP A 109 11.64 15.10 -22.61
C ASP A 109 10.23 15.33 -23.17
N VAL A 110 10.02 14.92 -24.42
CA VAL A 110 8.71 14.92 -25.06
C VAL A 110 8.45 13.53 -25.65
N PRO A 111 7.42 12.79 -25.19
CA PRO A 111 7.12 11.46 -25.71
C PRO A 111 6.64 11.53 -27.16
N GLY A 112 6.84 10.42 -27.88
CA GLY A 112 6.32 10.24 -29.23
C GLY A 112 4.80 10.39 -29.28
N LEU A 113 4.26 10.73 -30.45
CA LEU A 113 2.82 10.80 -30.66
C LEU A 113 2.47 10.28 -32.05
N ALA A 114 1.70 9.21 -32.10
CA ALA A 114 1.08 8.68 -33.30
C ALA A 114 -0.43 8.93 -33.23
N ILE A 115 -1.04 9.41 -34.31
CA ILE A 115 -2.50 9.60 -34.42
C ILE A 115 -2.99 8.94 -35.71
N ALA A 116 -4.06 8.15 -35.60
CA ALA A 116 -4.81 7.60 -36.73
C ALA A 116 -6.30 7.98 -36.62
N VAL A 117 -6.94 8.17 -37.77
CA VAL A 117 -8.26 8.78 -37.84
C VAL A 117 -9.22 7.86 -38.55
N PHE A 118 -10.38 7.68 -37.96
CA PHE A 118 -11.52 6.96 -38.51
C PHE A 118 -12.72 7.91 -38.61
N PRO A 119 -13.80 7.55 -39.34
CA PRO A 119 -14.94 8.44 -39.51
C PRO A 119 -15.57 8.95 -38.21
N ASP A 120 -15.61 8.11 -37.17
CA ASP A 120 -16.35 8.39 -35.93
C ASP A 120 -15.46 8.54 -34.69
N PHE A 121 -14.15 8.27 -34.81
CA PHE A 121 -13.20 8.30 -33.70
C PHE A 121 -11.77 8.47 -34.19
N LEU A 122 -10.87 8.89 -33.29
CA LEU A 122 -9.44 8.87 -33.48
C LEU A 122 -8.79 7.85 -32.55
N ILE A 123 -7.58 7.44 -32.91
CA ILE A 123 -6.69 6.66 -32.08
C ILE A 123 -5.41 7.44 -31.90
N ALA A 124 -4.93 7.53 -30.67
CA ALA A 124 -3.61 8.06 -30.36
C ALA A 124 -2.78 7.01 -29.60
N ALA A 125 -1.48 7.03 -29.80
CA ALA A 125 -0.52 6.19 -29.07
C ALA A 125 0.84 6.88 -29.06
N GLU A 126 1.78 6.44 -28.24
CA GLU A 126 3.16 6.96 -28.29
C GLU A 126 3.91 6.44 -29.51
N HIS A 127 3.59 5.22 -29.94
CA HIS A 127 4.25 4.55 -31.06
C HIS A 127 3.27 4.12 -32.17
N PRO A 128 3.64 4.28 -33.46
CA PRO A 128 2.83 3.78 -34.56
C PRO A 128 2.61 2.26 -34.53
N ALA A 129 3.50 1.52 -33.86
CA ALA A 129 3.38 0.07 -33.69
C ALA A 129 2.10 -0.30 -32.91
N ALA A 130 1.76 0.46 -31.87
CA ALA A 130 0.54 0.23 -31.08
C ALA A 130 -0.73 0.43 -31.91
N ILE A 131 -0.78 1.48 -32.72
CA ILE A 131 -1.90 1.70 -33.65
C ILE A 131 -2.02 0.56 -34.67
N ARG A 132 -0.90 0.06 -35.20
CA ARG A 132 -0.91 -1.07 -36.14
C ARG A 132 -1.42 -2.35 -35.46
N SER A 133 -0.91 -2.64 -34.27
CA SER A 133 -1.32 -3.79 -33.46
C SER A 133 -2.83 -3.71 -33.17
N TRP A 134 -3.34 -2.53 -32.78
CA TRP A 134 -4.77 -2.32 -32.60
C TRP A 134 -5.58 -2.54 -33.88
N ILE A 135 -5.12 -2.04 -35.03
CA ILE A 135 -5.80 -2.24 -36.32
C ILE A 135 -5.89 -3.73 -36.65
N ASP A 136 -4.81 -4.48 -36.42
CA ASP A 136 -4.74 -5.92 -36.72
C ASP A 136 -5.60 -6.77 -35.76
N LEU A 137 -5.76 -6.33 -34.52
CA LEU A 137 -6.54 -7.02 -33.48
C LEU A 137 -8.01 -6.57 -33.40
N ARG A 138 -8.38 -5.53 -34.15
CA ARG A 138 -9.74 -4.98 -34.10
C ARG A 138 -10.75 -6.04 -34.57
N PRO A 139 -11.81 -6.31 -33.80
CA PRO A 139 -12.84 -7.27 -34.20
C PRO A 139 -13.55 -6.78 -35.46
N GLU A 140 -13.65 -7.65 -36.47
CA GLU A 140 -14.32 -7.33 -37.75
C GLU A 140 -15.85 -7.26 -37.60
N ASN A 141 -16.39 -7.92 -36.57
CA ASN A 141 -17.81 -7.94 -36.27
C ASN A 141 -18.11 -7.57 -34.81
N GLN A 142 -19.34 -7.10 -34.55
CA GLN A 142 -19.76 -6.67 -33.21
C GLN A 142 -19.80 -7.83 -32.20
N ALA A 143 -20.02 -9.07 -32.65
CA ALA A 143 -20.10 -10.25 -31.77
C ALA A 143 -18.76 -10.62 -31.14
N GLU A 144 -17.64 -10.20 -31.74
CA GLU A 144 -16.28 -10.37 -31.24
C GLU A 144 -15.79 -9.17 -30.41
N SER A 145 -16.61 -8.11 -30.31
CA SER A 145 -16.24 -6.92 -29.54
C SER A 145 -16.27 -7.18 -28.04
N LEU A 146 -15.47 -6.41 -27.29
CA LEU A 146 -15.50 -6.41 -25.82
C LEU A 146 -16.93 -6.15 -25.30
N ALA A 147 -17.66 -5.24 -25.95
CA ALA A 147 -19.05 -4.93 -25.64
C ALA A 147 -20.00 -6.15 -25.78
N ALA A 148 -19.67 -7.17 -26.57
CA ALA A 148 -20.48 -8.38 -26.69
C ALA A 148 -20.11 -9.47 -25.66
N GLN A 149 -18.99 -9.32 -24.94
CA GLN A 149 -18.55 -10.30 -23.96
C GLN A 149 -19.43 -10.26 -22.71
N GLU A 150 -19.95 -11.43 -22.29
CA GLU A 150 -20.81 -11.56 -21.11
C GLU A 150 -20.16 -10.98 -19.84
N ARG A 151 -18.85 -11.15 -19.69
CA ARG A 151 -18.12 -10.61 -18.53
C ARG A 151 -18.11 -9.09 -18.49
N PHE A 152 -17.86 -8.44 -19.63
CA PHE A 152 -17.85 -6.99 -19.72
C PHE A 152 -19.27 -6.40 -19.68
N GLN A 153 -20.27 -7.16 -20.14
CA GLN A 153 -21.68 -6.79 -19.93
C GLN A 153 -22.02 -6.61 -18.45
N ARG A 154 -21.36 -7.32 -17.52
CA ARG A 154 -21.54 -7.05 -16.08
C ARG A 154 -21.07 -5.66 -15.69
N THR A 155 -19.92 -5.23 -16.21
CA THR A 155 -19.40 -3.87 -16.02
C THR A 155 -20.35 -2.83 -16.62
N LEU A 156 -20.83 -3.04 -17.85
CA LEU A 156 -21.80 -2.14 -18.50
C LEU A 156 -23.13 -2.04 -17.74
N ASN A 157 -23.54 -3.12 -17.06
CA ASN A 157 -24.76 -3.16 -16.24
C ASN A 157 -24.51 -2.78 -14.77
N HIS A 158 -23.30 -2.33 -14.42
CA HIS A 158 -23.00 -1.90 -13.06
C HIS A 158 -23.89 -0.70 -12.68
N PRO A 159 -24.52 -0.67 -11.48
CA PRO A 159 -25.43 0.41 -11.10
C PRO A 159 -24.81 1.81 -11.19
N GLU A 160 -23.52 1.91 -10.91
CA GLU A 160 -22.73 3.15 -10.95
C GLU A 160 -22.02 3.41 -12.27
N TYR A 161 -22.27 2.61 -13.33
CA TYR A 161 -21.59 2.75 -14.63
C TYR A 161 -21.76 4.17 -15.20
N ASP A 162 -23.00 4.67 -15.24
CA ASP A 162 -23.31 6.00 -15.80
C ASP A 162 -22.80 7.15 -14.91
N ALA A 163 -22.55 6.88 -13.62
CA ALA A 163 -22.00 7.86 -12.68
C ALA A 163 -20.47 7.85 -12.64
N ALA A 164 -19.82 6.85 -13.25
CA ALA A 164 -18.38 6.71 -13.23
C ALA A 164 -17.67 7.82 -14.02
N LEU A 165 -16.66 8.40 -13.37
CA LEU A 165 -15.67 9.27 -13.99
C LEU A 165 -14.68 8.46 -14.83
N GLY A 166 -14.41 7.22 -14.40
CA GLY A 166 -13.51 6.31 -15.07
C GLY A 166 -13.84 4.86 -14.70
N ILE A 167 -13.65 3.98 -15.68
CA ILE A 167 -13.86 2.54 -15.55
C ILE A 167 -12.65 1.83 -16.12
N PHE A 168 -12.01 1.01 -15.30
CA PHE A 168 -10.98 0.09 -15.72
C PHE A 168 -11.58 -1.31 -15.77
N TYR A 169 -11.28 -2.05 -16.82
CA TYR A 169 -11.67 -3.45 -16.98
C TYR A 169 -10.53 -4.24 -17.60
N GLY A 170 -10.28 -5.45 -17.09
CA GLY A 170 -9.30 -6.33 -17.68
C GLY A 170 -9.51 -7.79 -17.32
N SER A 171 -8.93 -8.68 -18.14
CA SER A 171 -8.79 -10.09 -17.78
C SER A 171 -7.51 -10.27 -16.97
N MET A 172 -7.61 -10.93 -15.81
CA MET A 172 -6.44 -11.12 -14.95
C MET A 172 -5.35 -11.94 -15.65
N SER A 173 -5.74 -12.99 -16.37
CA SER A 173 -4.80 -13.86 -17.09
C SER A 173 -4.10 -13.14 -18.24
N GLU A 174 -4.74 -12.16 -18.88
CA GLU A 174 -4.08 -11.32 -19.90
C GLU A 174 -3.18 -10.27 -19.24
N ILE A 175 -3.61 -9.63 -18.14
CA ILE A 175 -2.79 -8.66 -17.40
C ILE A 175 -1.50 -9.32 -16.91
N LEU A 176 -1.57 -10.54 -16.36
CA LEU A 176 -0.40 -11.29 -15.88
C LEU A 176 0.60 -11.66 -16.98
N LYS A 177 0.23 -11.60 -18.27
CA LYS A 177 1.19 -11.81 -19.37
C LYS A 177 2.10 -10.61 -19.59
N TYR A 178 1.68 -9.43 -19.16
CA TYR A 178 2.51 -8.23 -19.19
C TYR A 178 3.35 -8.19 -17.91
N SER A 179 4.57 -7.69 -18.02
CA SER A 179 5.43 -7.47 -16.86
C SER A 179 4.75 -6.48 -15.93
N LEU A 180 4.20 -6.93 -14.80
CA LEU A 180 3.68 -6.06 -13.73
C LEU A 180 4.76 -5.11 -13.18
N VAL A 181 6.04 -5.37 -13.50
CA VAL A 181 7.21 -4.62 -13.08
C VAL A 181 7.29 -3.23 -13.76
N ASP A 182 6.66 -3.05 -14.93
CA ASP A 182 6.67 -1.76 -15.65
C ASP A 182 5.40 -0.92 -15.44
N PHE A 183 4.45 -1.39 -14.61
CA PHE A 183 3.29 -0.59 -14.22
C PHE A 183 3.72 0.44 -13.18
N SER A 184 4.45 1.46 -13.63
CA SER A 184 4.71 2.66 -12.85
C SER A 184 3.38 3.40 -12.69
N LEU A 185 2.67 3.13 -11.59
CA LEU A 185 1.63 4.05 -11.13
C LEU A 185 2.25 5.46 -11.10
N PRO A 186 1.55 6.52 -11.55
CA PRO A 186 2.05 7.87 -11.40
C PRO A 186 2.47 8.04 -9.94
N LYS A 187 3.73 8.46 -9.69
CA LYS A 187 4.32 8.53 -8.35
C LYS A 187 3.32 9.18 -7.38
N LEU A 188 2.62 8.34 -6.63
CA LEU A 188 1.72 8.80 -5.59
C LEU A 188 2.61 9.36 -4.47
N PRO A 189 2.18 10.39 -3.73
CA PRO A 189 2.95 10.93 -2.61
C PRO A 189 3.06 9.96 -1.42
N VAL A 190 2.62 8.71 -1.59
CA VAL A 190 2.63 7.64 -0.59
C VAL A 190 3.01 6.34 -1.31
N ASP A 191 4.10 5.70 -0.89
CA ASP A 191 4.42 4.34 -1.32
C ASP A 191 3.36 3.40 -0.76
N LEU A 192 2.50 2.89 -1.64
CA LEU A 192 1.58 1.82 -1.29
C LEU A 192 2.42 0.54 -1.11
N PRO A 193 2.18 -0.28 -0.07
CA PRO A 193 2.88 -1.55 0.10
C PRO A 193 2.34 -2.58 -0.92
N LEU A 194 2.65 -2.36 -2.20
CA LEU A 194 2.53 -3.37 -3.24
C LEU A 194 3.84 -4.17 -3.24
N PRO A 195 3.81 -5.49 -3.48
CA PRO A 195 5.03 -6.27 -3.60
C PRO A 195 5.81 -5.77 -4.82
N GLU A 196 6.84 -4.96 -4.58
CA GLU A 196 7.63 -4.29 -5.64
C GLU A 196 8.42 -5.26 -6.53
N ASN A 197 8.49 -6.55 -6.17
CA ASN A 197 9.31 -7.54 -6.87
C ASN A 197 8.60 -8.91 -6.93
N VAL A 198 7.62 -9.05 -7.83
CA VAL A 198 7.13 -10.39 -8.21
C VAL A 198 8.10 -10.95 -9.26
N SER A 199 8.77 -12.06 -8.94
CA SER A 199 9.71 -12.69 -9.86
C SER A 199 9.00 -13.22 -11.11
N PRO A 200 9.68 -13.28 -12.27
CA PRO A 200 9.10 -13.88 -13.48
C PRO A 200 8.63 -15.33 -13.30
N ALA A 201 9.22 -16.06 -12.35
CA ALA A 201 8.79 -17.42 -12.00
C ALA A 201 7.43 -17.41 -11.27
N GLU A 202 7.22 -16.51 -10.32
CA GLU A 202 5.93 -16.33 -9.64
C GLU A 202 4.85 -15.83 -10.60
N ILE A 203 5.17 -14.92 -11.52
CA ILE A 203 4.25 -14.51 -12.59
C ILE A 203 3.88 -15.71 -13.46
N ALA A 204 4.85 -16.56 -13.82
CA ALA A 204 4.58 -17.76 -14.61
C ALA A 204 3.74 -18.80 -13.84
N GLU A 205 3.94 -18.95 -12.54
CA GLU A 205 3.10 -19.80 -11.67
C GLU A 205 1.67 -19.26 -11.59
N LEU A 206 1.49 -17.96 -11.36
CA LEU A 206 0.18 -17.30 -11.32
C LEU A 206 -0.53 -17.38 -12.69
N ALA A 207 0.20 -17.17 -13.78
CA ALA A 207 -0.32 -17.33 -15.14
C ALA A 207 -0.69 -18.79 -15.44
N ALA A 208 0.06 -19.76 -14.89
CA ALA A 208 -0.23 -21.18 -15.03
C ALA A 208 -1.50 -21.63 -14.29
N LEU A 209 -1.98 -20.85 -13.30
CA LEU A 209 -3.29 -21.09 -12.67
C LEU A 209 -4.46 -20.90 -13.64
N GLN A 210 -4.23 -20.39 -14.86
CA GLN A 210 -5.25 -20.17 -15.89
C GLN A 210 -6.48 -19.46 -15.34
N LEU A 211 -6.23 -18.43 -14.51
CA LEU A 211 -7.28 -17.69 -13.82
C LEU A 211 -8.28 -17.15 -14.84
N ASP A 212 -9.46 -17.75 -14.89
CA ASP A 212 -10.50 -17.36 -15.83
C ASP A 212 -11.34 -16.21 -15.25
N SER A 213 -10.63 -15.18 -14.80
CA SER A 213 -11.13 -14.07 -13.99
C SER A 213 -11.08 -12.73 -14.71
N SER A 214 -11.93 -11.81 -14.27
CA SER A 214 -11.95 -10.41 -14.72
C SER A 214 -11.88 -9.48 -13.53
N ILE A 215 -11.19 -8.36 -13.70
CA ILE A 215 -11.20 -7.24 -12.77
C ILE A 215 -11.96 -6.06 -13.38
N GLU A 216 -12.77 -5.40 -12.58
CA GLU A 216 -13.33 -4.09 -12.89
C GLU A 216 -13.02 -3.12 -11.76
N VAL A 217 -12.72 -1.86 -12.08
CA VAL A 217 -12.56 -0.78 -11.11
C VAL A 217 -13.33 0.43 -11.60
N LEU A 218 -14.24 0.92 -10.78
CA LEU A 218 -15.03 2.11 -11.05
C LEU A 218 -14.59 3.23 -10.11
N LEU A 219 -14.41 4.42 -10.67
CA LEU A 219 -14.17 5.66 -9.94
C LEU A 219 -15.37 6.59 -10.15
N TYR A 220 -16.11 6.94 -9.12
CA TYR A 220 -17.32 7.76 -9.23
C TYR A 220 -17.50 8.74 -8.06
N PRO A 221 -18.16 9.89 -8.27
CA PRO A 221 -18.43 10.83 -7.20
C PRO A 221 -19.64 10.39 -6.36
N GLN A 222 -19.61 10.69 -5.07
CA GLN A 222 -20.73 10.54 -4.15
C GLN A 222 -20.82 11.77 -3.22
N PRO A 223 -21.91 11.98 -2.46
CA PRO A 223 -22.08 13.19 -1.64
C PRO A 223 -20.93 13.43 -0.65
N GLU A 224 -20.30 12.38 -0.15
CA GLU A 224 -19.18 12.45 0.78
C GLU A 224 -17.80 12.64 0.12
N GLY A 225 -17.65 12.42 -1.19
CA GLY A 225 -16.35 12.50 -1.87
C GLY A 225 -16.24 11.62 -3.11
N ILE A 226 -15.05 11.06 -3.36
CA ILE A 226 -14.78 10.21 -4.54
C ILE A 226 -14.64 8.76 -4.09
N ARG A 227 -15.48 7.88 -4.64
CA ARG A 227 -15.46 6.45 -4.37
C ARG A 227 -14.73 5.70 -5.45
N LEU A 228 -13.91 4.76 -5.02
CA LEU A 228 -13.32 3.74 -5.85
C LEU A 228 -13.92 2.39 -5.44
N GLN A 229 -14.43 1.63 -6.40
CA GLN A 229 -14.94 0.28 -6.20
C GLN A 229 -14.29 -0.66 -7.19
N GLY A 230 -13.51 -1.61 -6.69
CA GLY A 230 -12.91 -2.69 -7.47
C GLY A 230 -13.63 -4.01 -7.23
N ARG A 231 -13.87 -4.80 -8.28
CA ARG A 231 -14.32 -6.19 -8.16
C ARG A 231 -13.43 -7.13 -8.96
N GLY A 232 -12.91 -8.15 -8.29
CA GLY A 232 -12.24 -9.28 -8.90
C GLY A 232 -13.15 -10.49 -8.88
N TYR A 233 -13.65 -10.90 -10.05
CA TYR A 233 -14.50 -12.08 -10.18
C TYR A 233 -13.65 -13.33 -10.31
N TYR A 234 -13.86 -14.31 -9.44
CA TYR A 234 -13.03 -15.52 -9.39
C TYR A 234 -13.81 -16.79 -9.74
N ASP A 235 -13.07 -17.85 -10.07
CA ASP A 235 -13.58 -19.22 -10.12
C ASP A 235 -13.42 -19.92 -8.76
N GLU A 236 -13.87 -21.19 -8.68
CA GLU A 236 -13.79 -22.00 -7.45
C GLU A 236 -12.36 -22.14 -6.89
N THR A 237 -11.33 -22.00 -7.71
CA THR A 237 -9.92 -22.16 -7.31
C THR A 237 -9.47 -20.99 -6.46
N LEU A 238 -9.76 -19.76 -6.91
CA LEU A 238 -9.46 -18.54 -6.16
C LEU A 238 -10.33 -18.40 -4.90
N LEU A 239 -11.58 -18.88 -4.96
CA LEU A 239 -12.46 -18.94 -3.78
C LEU A 239 -11.89 -19.85 -2.68
N GLN A 240 -11.29 -21.00 -3.04
CA GLN A 240 -10.63 -21.89 -2.08
C GLN A 240 -9.44 -21.22 -1.39
N LEU A 241 -8.63 -20.46 -2.13
CA LEU A 241 -7.52 -19.69 -1.57
C LEU A 241 -8.00 -18.56 -0.63
N ALA A 242 -9.11 -17.92 -0.97
CA ALA A 242 -9.68 -16.85 -0.16
C ALA A 242 -10.49 -17.34 1.05
N SER A 243 -10.79 -18.65 1.15
CA SER A 243 -11.77 -19.20 2.11
C SER A 243 -11.49 -18.88 3.58
N ALA A 244 -10.22 -18.78 3.97
CA ALA A 244 -9.80 -18.38 5.32
C ALA A 244 -10.11 -16.90 5.66
N PHE A 245 -10.43 -16.09 4.65
CA PHE A 245 -10.72 -14.65 4.75
C PHE A 245 -12.15 -14.30 4.33
N ILE A 246 -13.08 -15.27 4.25
CA ILE A 246 -14.46 -14.99 3.84
C ILE A 246 -15.31 -14.53 5.02
N GLU A 247 -15.02 -14.98 6.23
CA GLU A 247 -15.83 -14.62 7.39
C GLU A 247 -15.75 -13.11 7.69
N PRO A 248 -16.82 -12.44 8.11
CA PRO A 248 -16.81 -10.98 8.26
C PRO A 248 -16.18 -10.56 9.59
N ALA A 249 -15.31 -9.53 9.55
CA ALA A 249 -14.59 -9.06 10.73
C ALA A 249 -15.54 -8.61 11.85
N PRO A 250 -15.38 -9.13 13.08
CA PRO A 250 -16.13 -8.63 14.23
C PRO A 250 -15.88 -7.15 14.45
N GLN A 251 -16.96 -6.38 14.63
CA GLN A 251 -16.86 -4.92 14.83
C GLN A 251 -16.59 -4.54 16.30
N GLN A 252 -16.63 -5.48 17.24
CA GLN A 252 -16.47 -5.22 18.67
C GLN A 252 -15.11 -4.62 19.02
N VAL A 253 -14.04 -5.01 18.31
CA VAL A 253 -12.70 -4.42 18.50
C VAL A 253 -12.66 -2.91 18.20
N LEU A 254 -13.55 -2.40 17.33
CA LEU A 254 -13.64 -0.97 17.02
C LEU A 254 -14.14 -0.13 18.21
N GLU A 255 -14.81 -0.75 19.18
CA GLU A 255 -15.22 -0.09 20.43
C GLU A 255 -14.02 0.30 21.32
N ASN A 256 -12.83 -0.26 21.04
CA ASN A 256 -11.59 0.06 21.76
C ASN A 256 -10.69 1.03 20.98
N VAL A 257 -11.18 1.56 19.86
CA VAL A 257 -10.46 2.55 19.05
C VAL A 257 -11.02 3.95 19.36
N PRO A 258 -10.19 4.95 19.70
CA PRO A 258 -10.64 6.32 19.88
C PRO A 258 -11.24 6.93 18.61
N ASP A 259 -12.25 7.78 18.75
CA ASP A 259 -12.85 8.54 17.65
C ASP A 259 -11.89 9.56 17.02
N THR A 260 -10.86 9.96 17.75
CA THR A 260 -9.77 10.84 17.33
C THR A 260 -8.55 10.10 16.75
N SER A 261 -8.66 8.80 16.48
CA SER A 261 -7.54 8.04 15.89
C SER A 261 -7.11 8.65 14.55
N TYR A 262 -5.80 8.77 14.36
CA TYR A 262 -5.17 9.24 13.12
C TYR A 262 -5.28 8.17 12.04
N LEU A 263 -4.96 6.93 12.39
CA LEU A 263 -4.94 5.77 11.51
C LEU A 263 -5.54 4.59 12.26
N MET A 264 -6.23 3.72 11.52
CA MET A 264 -6.72 2.45 12.01
C MET A 264 -6.73 1.42 10.88
N LEU A 265 -6.29 0.21 11.21
CA LEU A 265 -6.45 -0.99 10.41
C LEU A 265 -7.16 -2.03 11.27
N SER A 266 -8.27 -2.59 10.78
CA SER A 266 -8.96 -3.68 11.45
C SER A 266 -9.20 -4.84 10.50
N GLY A 267 -9.34 -6.03 11.08
CA GLY A 267 -9.65 -7.25 10.37
C GLY A 267 -9.99 -8.37 11.32
N GLN A 268 -9.72 -9.61 10.92
CA GLN A 268 -9.99 -10.78 11.72
C GLN A 268 -9.01 -11.92 11.47
N ASN A 269 -9.05 -12.90 12.37
CA ASN A 269 -8.38 -14.20 12.30
C ASN A 269 -6.88 -14.06 11.97
N LEU A 270 -6.16 -13.31 12.80
CA LEU A 270 -4.70 -13.17 12.68
C LEU A 270 -4.01 -14.54 12.79
N ALA A 271 -4.54 -15.46 13.60
CA ALA A 271 -4.08 -16.83 13.67
C ALA A 271 -4.10 -17.51 12.29
N GLY A 272 -5.25 -17.46 11.60
CA GLY A 272 -5.40 -18.02 10.26
C GLY A 272 -4.59 -17.27 9.18
N ALA A 273 -4.43 -15.94 9.31
CA ALA A 273 -3.57 -15.17 8.42
C ALA A 273 -2.10 -15.58 8.57
N TRP A 274 -1.62 -15.73 9.81
CA TRP A 274 -0.28 -16.21 10.12
C TRP A 274 -0.06 -17.63 9.58
N GLN A 275 -1.00 -18.55 9.79
CA GLN A 275 -0.91 -19.92 9.27
C GLN A 275 -0.73 -19.98 7.75
N GLN A 276 -1.41 -19.11 7.00
CA GLN A 276 -1.26 -19.05 5.55
C GLN A 276 0.09 -18.48 5.13
N VAL A 277 0.56 -17.43 5.80
CA VAL A 277 1.91 -16.87 5.58
C VAL A 277 2.96 -17.94 5.89
N ALA A 278 2.84 -18.63 7.02
CA ALA A 278 3.73 -19.71 7.41
C ALA A 278 3.73 -20.84 6.37
N ALA A 279 2.55 -21.30 5.95
CA ALA A 279 2.43 -22.33 4.91
C ALA A 279 3.09 -21.89 3.59
N LEU A 280 2.89 -20.64 3.16
CA LEU A 280 3.53 -20.12 1.95
C LEU A 280 5.07 -20.10 2.10
N LEU A 281 5.58 -19.64 3.24
CA LEU A 281 7.01 -19.63 3.51
C LEU A 281 7.61 -21.05 3.60
N GLU A 282 6.84 -22.04 4.06
CA GLU A 282 7.25 -23.45 4.11
C GLU A 282 7.36 -24.10 2.72
N THR A 283 6.60 -23.62 1.73
CA THR A 283 6.63 -24.19 0.37
C THR A 283 7.91 -23.87 -0.41
N ARG A 284 8.68 -22.85 0.01
CA ARG A 284 9.91 -22.42 -0.69
C ARG A 284 11.13 -22.81 0.14
N GLU A 285 12.06 -23.54 -0.48
CA GLU A 285 13.29 -24.02 0.18
C GLU A 285 14.11 -22.88 0.79
N GLU A 286 14.11 -21.70 0.15
CA GLU A 286 14.83 -20.50 0.60
C GLU A 286 14.25 -19.88 1.89
N THR A 287 12.92 -19.92 2.08
CA THR A 287 12.26 -19.27 3.22
C THR A 287 11.90 -20.23 4.35
N ALA A 288 11.76 -21.53 4.07
CA ALA A 288 11.41 -22.53 5.07
C ALA A 288 12.43 -22.56 6.22
N GLY A 289 13.73 -22.54 5.90
CA GLY A 289 14.79 -22.50 6.91
C GLY A 289 14.79 -21.23 7.77
N SER A 290 14.42 -20.09 7.20
CA SER A 290 14.29 -18.82 7.94
C SER A 290 13.11 -18.84 8.90
N LEU A 291 11.97 -19.39 8.49
CA LEU A 291 10.81 -19.53 9.36
C LEU A 291 11.11 -20.44 10.56
N ASP A 292 11.76 -21.58 10.34
CA ASP A 292 12.19 -22.49 11.41
C ASP A 292 13.18 -21.82 12.38
N GLN A 293 14.07 -20.98 11.85
CA GLN A 293 14.99 -20.21 12.68
C GLN A 293 14.25 -19.18 13.54
N ILE A 294 13.25 -18.49 12.99
CA ILE A 294 12.42 -17.53 13.73
C ILE A 294 11.64 -18.24 14.84
N ARG A 295 10.96 -19.34 14.52
CA ARG A 295 10.23 -20.17 15.51
C ARG A 295 11.17 -20.66 16.61
N SER A 296 12.33 -21.20 16.24
CA SER A 296 13.34 -21.68 17.19
C SER A 296 13.89 -20.57 18.07
N PHE A 297 14.17 -19.39 17.51
CA PHE A 297 14.67 -18.24 18.25
C PHE A 297 13.63 -17.69 19.22
N PHE A 298 12.38 -17.58 18.77
CA PHE A 298 11.26 -17.18 19.62
C PHE A 298 11.09 -18.15 20.79
N SER A 299 11.04 -19.45 20.52
CA SER A 299 10.94 -20.50 21.54
C SER A 299 12.15 -20.51 22.48
N LEU A 300 13.36 -20.25 21.99
CA LEU A 300 14.57 -20.17 22.81
C LEU A 300 14.53 -19.02 23.82
N ILE A 301 13.99 -17.86 23.42
CA ILE A 301 13.94 -16.66 24.26
C ILE A 301 12.74 -16.71 25.20
N THR A 302 11.59 -17.16 24.70
CA THR A 302 10.30 -17.03 25.39
C THR A 302 9.82 -18.32 26.05
N GLY A 303 10.34 -19.49 25.63
CA GLY A 303 9.78 -20.78 25.99
C GLY A 303 8.44 -21.10 25.33
N LEU A 304 7.91 -20.20 24.50
CA LEU A 304 6.60 -20.29 23.85
C LEU A 304 6.71 -20.82 22.42
N ASP A 305 5.67 -21.47 21.93
CA ASP A 305 5.51 -21.75 20.51
C ASP A 305 4.96 -20.51 19.78
N LEU A 306 5.61 -20.13 18.68
CA LEU A 306 5.21 -18.94 17.92
C LEU A 306 3.82 -19.08 17.30
N ASP A 307 3.51 -20.27 16.79
CA ASP A 307 2.28 -20.51 16.03
C ASP A 307 1.10 -20.77 16.98
N GLU A 308 1.32 -21.59 18.01
CA GLU A 308 0.27 -22.00 18.95
C GLU A 308 0.09 -20.99 20.10
N ASP A 309 1.17 -20.59 20.77
CA ASP A 309 1.05 -19.78 21.98
C ASP A 309 1.00 -18.27 21.69
N LEU A 310 1.71 -17.77 20.68
CA LEU A 310 1.64 -16.34 20.32
C LEU A 310 0.44 -16.05 19.41
N PHE A 311 0.38 -16.66 18.23
CA PHE A 311 -0.66 -16.34 17.24
C PHE A 311 -1.94 -17.14 17.41
N GLY A 312 -1.88 -18.35 17.97
CA GLY A 312 -2.99 -19.32 17.95
C GLY A 312 -4.28 -18.86 18.63
N TRP A 313 -4.20 -17.95 19.60
CA TRP A 313 -5.38 -17.36 20.26
C TRP A 313 -5.90 -16.10 19.57
N MET A 314 -5.21 -15.53 18.57
CA MET A 314 -5.64 -14.33 17.86
C MET A 314 -6.62 -14.67 16.71
N ASP A 315 -7.71 -15.38 17.05
CA ASP A 315 -8.58 -16.09 16.10
C ASP A 315 -9.85 -15.31 15.69
N GLN A 316 -10.18 -14.20 16.38
CA GLN A 316 -11.33 -13.36 16.05
C GLN A 316 -10.91 -11.97 15.52
N GLY A 317 -11.62 -10.90 15.86
CA GLY A 317 -11.35 -9.55 15.35
C GLY A 317 -10.05 -8.94 15.88
N PHE A 318 -9.43 -8.04 15.11
CA PHE A 318 -8.34 -7.19 15.58
C PHE A 318 -8.48 -5.75 15.09
N ALA A 319 -7.89 -4.81 15.81
CA ALA A 319 -7.71 -3.43 15.37
C ALA A 319 -6.34 -2.89 15.83
N VAL A 320 -5.54 -2.40 14.90
CA VAL A 320 -4.31 -1.63 15.15
C VAL A 320 -4.62 -0.17 14.86
N PHE A 321 -4.25 0.73 15.78
CA PHE A 321 -4.60 2.13 15.62
C PHE A 321 -3.56 3.08 16.21
N LEU A 322 -3.42 4.23 15.56
CA LEU A 322 -2.58 5.33 16.00
C LEU A 322 -3.48 6.46 16.50
N PHE A 323 -3.24 6.97 17.70
CA PHE A 323 -4.16 7.93 18.32
C PHE A 323 -3.42 9.00 19.15
N PRO A 324 -4.04 10.16 19.38
CA PRO A 324 -3.47 11.17 20.24
C PRO A 324 -3.52 10.74 21.71
N THR A 325 -2.38 10.82 22.41
CA THR A 325 -2.31 10.63 23.86
C THR A 325 -1.11 11.38 24.44
N ARG A 326 -1.24 11.87 25.67
CA ARG A 326 -0.12 12.49 26.42
C ARG A 326 0.58 11.51 27.36
N GLN A 327 0.18 10.25 27.33
CA GLN A 327 0.70 9.23 28.21
C GLN A 327 1.80 8.42 27.52
N THR A 328 2.42 8.93 26.46
CA THR A 328 3.34 8.15 25.63
C THR A 328 4.78 8.19 26.16
N PRO A 329 5.51 7.05 26.18
CA PRO A 329 6.94 7.05 26.51
C PRO A 329 7.77 7.81 25.47
N LEU A 330 7.21 8.08 24.29
CA LEU A 330 7.89 8.77 23.20
C LEU A 330 8.25 10.22 23.56
N GLU A 331 7.56 10.84 24.52
CA GLU A 331 7.89 12.19 25.02
C GLU A 331 9.32 12.27 25.58
N ALA A 332 9.88 11.15 26.07
CA ALA A 332 11.26 11.09 26.54
C ALA A 332 12.30 11.27 25.41
N PHE A 333 11.93 10.93 24.17
CA PHE A 333 12.82 11.01 23.00
C PHE A 333 12.52 12.24 22.13
N VAL A 334 11.23 12.59 21.99
CA VAL A 334 10.76 13.72 21.22
C VAL A 334 9.80 14.53 22.09
N PRO A 335 10.23 15.68 22.64
CA PRO A 335 9.35 16.55 23.43
C PRO A 335 8.07 16.89 22.66
N ASP A 336 6.95 17.04 23.37
CA ASP A 336 5.62 17.38 22.83
C ASP A 336 5.02 16.39 21.80
N ILE A 337 5.61 15.20 21.62
CA ILE A 337 4.99 14.14 20.81
C ILE A 337 3.84 13.51 21.59
N HIS A 338 2.61 13.74 21.13
CA HIS A 338 1.42 13.24 21.80
C HIS A 338 0.76 12.12 20.98
N ILE A 339 1.49 11.04 20.71
CA ILE A 339 1.02 9.90 19.91
C ILE A 339 1.20 8.58 20.66
N GLY A 340 0.19 7.72 20.58
CA GLY A 340 0.22 6.35 21.06
C GLY A 340 -0.18 5.37 19.96
N LEU A 341 0.36 4.16 20.06
CA LEU A 341 -0.05 3.01 19.26
C LEU A 341 -0.90 2.09 20.16
N GLY A 342 -2.00 1.60 19.61
CA GLY A 342 -2.89 0.65 20.27
C GLY A 342 -3.18 -0.57 19.41
N LEU A 343 -3.40 -1.69 20.09
CA LEU A 343 -3.85 -2.95 19.53
C LEU A 343 -5.03 -3.45 20.37
N ALA A 344 -6.15 -3.77 19.72
CA ALA A 344 -7.25 -4.50 20.31
C ALA A 344 -7.39 -5.85 19.60
N LEU A 345 -7.50 -6.93 20.37
CA LEU A 345 -7.60 -8.31 19.90
C LEU A 345 -8.80 -8.97 20.56
N GLN A 346 -9.69 -9.53 19.76
CA GLN A 346 -10.75 -10.41 20.23
C GLN A 346 -10.30 -11.86 20.09
N THR A 347 -10.64 -12.69 21.06
CA THR A 347 -10.20 -14.10 21.10
C THR A 347 -11.28 -15.03 21.66
N SER A 348 -11.36 -16.25 21.14
CA SER A 348 -12.15 -17.32 21.76
C SER A 348 -11.38 -18.09 22.84
N ASP A 349 -10.05 -17.92 22.92
CA ASP A 349 -9.15 -18.62 23.85
C ASP A 349 -8.38 -17.65 24.76
N ARG A 350 -9.14 -16.96 25.61
CA ARG A 350 -8.61 -16.09 26.66
C ARG A 350 -7.56 -16.77 27.54
N LYS A 351 -7.71 -18.06 27.81
CA LYS A 351 -6.80 -18.78 28.70
C LYS A 351 -5.40 -18.88 28.09
N THR A 352 -5.30 -19.17 26.80
CA THR A 352 -4.02 -19.20 26.10
C THR A 352 -3.40 -17.81 26.06
N ALA A 353 -4.19 -16.76 25.76
CA ALA A 353 -3.73 -15.37 25.82
C ALA A 353 -3.15 -15.00 27.20
N GLU A 354 -3.85 -15.33 28.30
CA GLU A 354 -3.40 -15.09 29.67
C GLU A 354 -2.10 -15.84 30.01
N ASN A 355 -1.97 -17.10 29.57
CA ASN A 355 -0.74 -17.88 29.79
C ASN A 355 0.45 -17.31 29.01
N THR A 356 0.21 -16.85 27.78
CA THR A 356 1.23 -16.23 26.92
C THR A 356 1.77 -14.96 27.56
N PHE A 357 0.89 -14.04 27.97
CA PHE A 357 1.34 -12.81 28.62
C PHE A 357 1.93 -13.04 30.02
N ALA A 358 1.46 -14.02 30.78
CA ALA A 358 2.08 -14.38 32.06
C ALA A 358 3.53 -14.86 31.89
N GLN A 359 3.83 -15.63 30.83
CA GLN A 359 5.20 -16.06 30.53
C GLN A 359 6.06 -14.89 30.04
N LEU A 360 5.51 -14.02 29.19
CA LEU A 360 6.21 -12.80 28.75
C LEU A 360 6.52 -11.87 29.94
N ASP A 361 5.58 -11.70 30.86
CA ASP A 361 5.75 -10.94 32.11
C ASP A 361 6.90 -11.51 32.96
N GLU A 362 6.96 -12.84 33.13
CA GLU A 362 8.05 -13.49 33.87
C GLU A 362 9.41 -13.23 33.23
N ILE A 363 9.50 -13.40 31.91
CA ILE A 363 10.76 -13.27 31.17
C ILE A 363 11.28 -11.84 31.18
N LEU A 364 10.39 -10.87 30.95
CA LEU A 364 10.74 -9.46 31.02
C LEU A 364 11.18 -9.06 32.43
N GLY A 365 10.54 -9.62 33.47
CA GLY A 365 10.88 -9.38 34.88
C GLY A 365 12.26 -9.90 35.32
N ILE A 366 12.92 -10.77 34.55
CA ILE A 366 14.26 -11.30 34.89
C ILE A 366 15.39 -10.27 34.64
N GLY A 367 15.06 -9.10 34.09
CA GLY A 367 16.00 -7.97 34.00
C GLY A 367 15.90 -7.13 32.73
N PHE A 368 14.90 -7.37 31.89
CA PHE A 368 14.68 -6.59 30.67
C PHE A 368 13.73 -5.40 30.90
N ALA A 369 12.76 -5.54 31.81
CA ALA A 369 11.80 -4.51 32.16
C ALA A 369 11.35 -4.63 33.62
N VAL A 370 10.79 -3.55 34.15
CA VAL A 370 9.99 -3.56 35.37
C VAL A 370 8.57 -3.93 34.99
N VAL A 371 8.06 -5.01 35.58
CA VAL A 371 6.70 -5.52 35.33
C VAL A 371 5.84 -5.20 36.55
N GLU A 372 4.82 -4.35 36.34
CA GLU A 372 3.97 -3.85 37.42
C GLU A 372 2.50 -4.22 37.19
N PRO A 373 1.91 -5.09 38.03
CA PRO A 373 0.49 -5.36 38.02
C PRO A 373 -0.32 -4.12 38.43
N GLN A 374 -1.43 -3.89 37.75
CA GLN A 374 -2.36 -2.78 37.96
C GLN A 374 -3.80 -3.29 37.93
N ILE A 375 -4.72 -2.50 38.47
CA ILE A 375 -6.16 -2.75 38.36
C ILE A 375 -6.80 -1.54 37.67
N LEU A 376 -7.36 -1.76 36.49
CA LEU A 376 -8.05 -0.74 35.69
C LEU A 376 -9.49 -1.18 35.46
N ASN A 377 -10.47 -0.36 35.84
CA ASN A 377 -11.91 -0.66 35.69
C ASN A 377 -12.32 -2.05 36.24
N ASP A 378 -11.80 -2.39 37.43
CA ASP A 378 -11.99 -3.68 38.11
C ASP A 378 -11.44 -4.91 37.34
N GLN A 379 -10.63 -4.69 36.29
CA GLN A 379 -9.93 -5.73 35.53
C GLN A 379 -8.42 -5.69 35.80
N PRO A 380 -7.73 -6.84 35.78
CA PRO A 380 -6.28 -6.89 35.85
C PRO A 380 -5.66 -6.28 34.57
N ALA A 381 -4.63 -5.48 34.78
CA ALA A 381 -3.78 -4.95 33.74
C ALA A 381 -2.31 -5.03 34.18
N THR A 382 -1.39 -4.97 33.23
CA THR A 382 0.05 -5.00 33.52
C THR A 382 0.73 -3.86 32.77
N SER A 383 1.65 -3.19 33.46
CA SER A 383 2.57 -2.22 32.89
C SER A 383 3.94 -2.86 32.71
N TRP A 384 4.54 -2.72 31.54
CA TRP A 384 5.97 -2.94 31.32
C TRP A 384 6.65 -1.58 31.22
N GLY A 385 7.69 -1.38 32.02
CA GLY A 385 8.42 -0.12 32.09
C GLY A 385 9.92 -0.30 32.17
N ILE A 386 10.65 0.78 31.95
CA ILE A 386 12.10 0.85 32.17
C ILE A 386 12.36 1.93 33.22
N ASP A 387 13.31 1.66 34.11
CA ASP A 387 13.73 2.61 35.14
C ASP A 387 14.67 3.67 34.52
N PHE A 388 14.09 4.70 33.90
CA PHE A 388 14.82 5.82 33.28
C PHE A 388 14.93 7.05 34.19
N ASP A 389 14.03 7.21 35.16
CA ASP A 389 13.89 8.46 35.90
C ASP A 389 14.76 8.52 37.17
N ALA A 390 15.37 9.69 37.38
CA ALA A 390 16.11 10.00 38.61
C ALA A 390 15.20 9.99 39.87
N ASP A 391 13.88 10.05 39.68
CA ASP A 391 12.85 10.03 40.73
C ASP A 391 12.41 8.60 41.13
N GLY A 392 12.94 7.57 40.45
CA GLY A 392 12.75 6.16 40.82
C GLY A 392 11.35 5.59 40.56
N GLN A 393 10.65 6.10 39.54
CA GLN A 393 9.42 5.49 39.02
C GLN A 393 9.67 4.94 37.62
N PRO A 394 9.28 3.70 37.31
CA PRO A 394 9.44 3.14 35.96
C PRO A 394 8.62 3.92 34.93
N THR A 395 9.25 4.30 33.82
CA THR A 395 8.54 4.85 32.66
C THR A 395 7.91 3.69 31.89
N SER A 396 6.58 3.61 31.88
CA SER A 396 5.84 2.57 31.14
C SER A 396 6.01 2.74 29.63
N PHE A 397 6.49 1.70 28.93
CA PHE A 397 6.60 1.67 27.47
C PHE A 397 5.56 0.74 26.82
N LEU A 398 4.84 -0.03 27.62
CA LEU A 398 3.74 -0.88 27.17
C LEU A 398 2.77 -1.10 28.33
N GLY A 399 1.48 -0.97 28.05
CA GLY A 399 0.41 -1.36 28.97
C GLY A 399 -0.50 -2.36 28.29
N HIS A 400 -0.85 -3.45 28.96
CA HIS A 400 -1.75 -4.47 28.44
C HIS A 400 -2.79 -4.93 29.47
N GLY A 401 -3.94 -5.40 29.00
CA GLY A 401 -5.03 -5.86 29.86
C GLY A 401 -6.32 -6.19 29.10
N TRP A 402 -7.38 -6.53 29.83
CA TRP A 402 -8.68 -6.89 29.25
C TRP A 402 -9.65 -5.72 29.26
N ALA A 403 -10.24 -5.41 28.11
CA ALA A 403 -11.33 -4.44 27.98
C ALA A 403 -12.71 -5.07 28.21
N ASP A 404 -12.84 -6.37 27.92
CA ASP A 404 -14.06 -7.15 28.14
C ASP A 404 -13.71 -8.64 28.41
N GLU A 405 -14.70 -9.53 28.41
CA GLU A 405 -14.50 -10.97 28.59
C GLU A 405 -13.57 -11.58 27.54
N ASP A 406 -13.65 -11.10 26.29
CA ASP A 406 -12.98 -11.68 25.13
C ASP A 406 -12.10 -10.69 24.35
N VAL A 407 -11.96 -9.44 24.84
CA VAL A 407 -11.14 -8.40 24.17
C VAL A 407 -9.93 -8.01 25.00
N PHE A 408 -8.76 -8.35 24.49
CA PHE A 408 -7.46 -7.93 24.99
C PHE A 408 -7.04 -6.62 24.33
N VAL A 409 -6.49 -5.69 25.10
CA VAL A 409 -6.01 -4.40 24.62
C VAL A 409 -4.59 -4.16 25.10
N MET A 410 -3.76 -3.68 24.18
CA MET A 410 -2.37 -3.29 24.43
C MET A 410 -2.11 -1.91 23.84
N THR A 411 -1.33 -1.09 24.54
CA THR A 411 -0.96 0.26 24.08
C THR A 411 0.48 0.59 24.48
N THR A 412 1.02 1.69 23.96
CA THR A 412 2.39 2.16 24.24
C THR A 412 2.64 2.60 25.68
N SER A 413 1.66 2.58 26.58
CA SER A 413 1.88 2.72 28.03
C SER A 413 0.64 2.32 28.83
N ILE A 414 0.81 2.12 30.13
CA ILE A 414 -0.33 1.89 31.03
C ILE A 414 -1.28 3.10 31.12
N GLY A 415 -0.76 4.31 30.99
CA GLY A 415 -1.59 5.53 30.96
C GLY A 415 -2.44 5.60 29.69
N SER A 416 -1.86 5.22 28.55
CA SER A 416 -2.56 5.14 27.26
C SER A 416 -3.65 4.05 27.31
N LEU A 417 -3.35 2.89 27.90
CA LEU A 417 -4.35 1.83 28.11
C LEU A 417 -5.52 2.34 28.95
N THR A 418 -5.22 3.08 30.03
CA THR A 418 -6.25 3.67 30.90
C THR A 418 -7.16 4.63 30.14
N GLU A 419 -6.64 5.40 29.18
CA GLU A 419 -7.45 6.28 28.33
C GLU A 419 -8.39 5.46 27.43
N ILE A 420 -7.89 4.38 26.81
CA ILE A 420 -8.68 3.49 25.95
C ILE A 420 -9.80 2.79 26.73
N LEU A 421 -9.49 2.23 27.89
CA LEU A 421 -10.48 1.52 28.71
C LEU A 421 -11.58 2.44 29.27
N ASN A 422 -11.34 3.75 29.29
CA ASN A 422 -12.28 4.76 29.79
C ASN A 422 -13.04 5.52 28.70
N LEU A 423 -12.92 5.10 27.42
CA LEU A 423 -13.66 5.71 26.32
C LEU A 423 -15.17 5.57 26.53
N SER A 424 -15.87 6.71 26.59
CA SER A 424 -17.33 6.71 26.46
C SER A 424 -17.77 6.35 25.05
N THR A 425 -19.00 5.89 24.85
CA THR A 425 -19.54 5.49 23.54
C THR A 425 -19.35 6.52 22.43
N ARG A 426 -19.32 7.83 22.75
CA ARG A 426 -19.10 8.90 21.76
C ARG A 426 -17.63 9.09 21.39
N GLN A 427 -16.72 8.69 22.27
CA GLN A 427 -15.27 8.77 22.08
C GLN A 427 -14.70 7.51 21.43
N ARG A 428 -15.55 6.52 21.11
CA ARG A 428 -15.18 5.31 20.37
C ARG A 428 -15.38 5.54 18.87
N LEU A 429 -14.61 4.84 18.05
CA LEU A 429 -14.60 5.03 16.60
C LEU A 429 -15.96 4.84 15.93
N PRO A 430 -16.81 3.84 16.28
CA PRO A 430 -18.18 3.74 15.77
C PRO A 430 -19.05 4.97 16.14
N GLY A 431 -18.72 5.65 17.23
CA GLY A 431 -19.29 6.91 17.68
C GLY A 431 -18.90 8.14 16.83
N SER A 432 -17.80 8.06 16.06
CA SER A 432 -17.26 9.16 15.25
C SER A 432 -18.16 9.50 14.04
N PRO A 433 -18.60 10.76 13.89
CA PRO A 433 -19.32 11.21 12.68
C PRO A 433 -18.46 11.17 11.41
N ILE A 434 -17.14 11.30 11.52
CA ILE A 434 -16.24 11.23 10.35
C ILE A 434 -16.14 9.77 9.91
N PHE A 435 -15.81 8.85 10.83
CA PHE A 435 -15.73 7.42 10.53
C PHE A 435 -17.03 6.89 9.91
N ARG A 436 -18.19 7.16 10.54
CA ARG A 436 -19.49 6.69 10.00
C ARG A 436 -19.79 7.22 8.61
N ARG A 437 -19.38 8.45 8.27
CA ARG A 437 -19.54 8.96 6.91
C ARG A 437 -18.54 8.30 5.96
N ALA A 438 -17.35 7.97 6.44
CA ALA A 438 -16.28 7.37 5.65
C ALA A 438 -16.59 5.92 5.28
N THR A 439 -17.39 5.23 6.09
CA THR A 439 -17.71 3.81 5.90
C THR A 439 -19.17 3.55 5.50
N ARG A 440 -20.04 4.56 5.50
CA ARG A 440 -21.50 4.40 5.25
C ARG A 440 -21.83 3.62 3.98
N GLY A 441 -21.07 3.85 2.92
CA GLY A 441 -21.33 3.24 1.62
C GLY A 441 -20.75 1.84 1.47
N PHE A 442 -19.91 1.38 2.40
CA PHE A 442 -19.23 0.11 2.31
C PHE A 442 -20.18 -1.07 2.62
N PRO A 443 -19.88 -2.28 2.11
CA PRO A 443 -20.63 -3.48 2.45
C PRO A 443 -20.66 -3.69 3.97
N GLU A 444 -21.83 -4.03 4.54
CA GLU A 444 -21.94 -4.29 5.99
C GLU A 444 -21.14 -5.54 6.41
N THR A 445 -21.11 -6.54 5.53
CA THR A 445 -20.36 -7.78 5.66
C THR A 445 -19.01 -7.61 4.98
N ASN A 446 -17.97 -7.31 5.75
CA ASN A 446 -16.64 -7.01 5.23
C ASN A 446 -15.51 -7.53 6.14
N GLN A 447 -14.27 -7.44 5.65
CA GLN A 447 -13.05 -7.94 6.28
C GLN A 447 -12.37 -6.93 7.20
N GLY A 448 -13.13 -5.96 7.71
CA GLY A 448 -12.62 -4.86 8.50
C GLY A 448 -12.32 -3.64 7.64
N TYR A 449 -11.61 -2.67 8.22
CA TYR A 449 -11.49 -1.34 7.64
C TYR A 449 -10.04 -0.87 7.70
N PHE A 450 -9.61 -0.23 6.64
CA PHE A 450 -8.57 0.79 6.73
C PHE A 450 -9.25 2.16 6.92
N TYR A 451 -8.72 2.98 7.81
CA TYR A 451 -9.21 4.32 8.06
C TYR A 451 -8.05 5.27 8.38
N SER A 452 -8.06 6.44 7.75
CA SER A 452 -7.14 7.53 7.99
C SER A 452 -7.89 8.83 8.16
N ASN A 453 -7.73 9.48 9.30
CA ASN A 453 -8.31 10.77 9.62
C ASN A 453 -7.34 11.88 9.21
N ILE A 454 -7.36 12.25 7.93
CA ILE A 454 -6.46 13.27 7.36
C ILE A 454 -6.63 14.62 8.06
N SER A 455 -7.84 14.98 8.47
CA SER A 455 -8.05 16.21 9.25
C SER A 455 -7.30 16.19 10.59
N ALA A 456 -7.30 15.07 11.30
CA ALA A 456 -6.56 14.92 12.55
C ALA A 456 -5.04 14.88 12.31
N ILE A 457 -4.58 14.15 11.28
CA ILE A 457 -3.16 14.07 10.90
C ILE A 457 -2.62 15.45 10.54
N LEU A 458 -3.30 16.21 9.67
CA LEU A 458 -2.89 17.57 9.30
C LEU A 458 -2.91 18.52 10.50
N SER A 459 -3.88 18.38 11.40
CA SER A 459 -3.91 19.16 12.64
C SER A 459 -2.71 18.87 13.53
N PHE A 460 -2.31 17.60 13.62
CA PHE A 460 -1.11 17.18 14.35
C PHE A 460 0.18 17.68 13.67
N VAL A 461 0.32 17.49 12.36
CA VAL A 461 1.51 17.91 11.61
C VAL A 461 1.69 19.43 11.64
N PHE A 462 0.60 20.20 11.49
CA PHE A 462 0.69 21.66 11.42
C PHE A 462 0.73 22.37 12.78
N ASN A 463 0.27 21.73 13.86
CA ASN A 463 0.22 22.38 15.20
C ASN A 463 0.99 21.65 16.30
N GLY A 464 1.40 20.40 16.09
CA GLY A 464 1.85 19.49 17.14
C GLY A 464 3.29 18.99 17.03
N LEU A 465 4.01 19.26 15.93
CA LEU A 465 5.40 18.87 15.78
C LEU A 465 6.36 20.02 16.10
N PRO A 466 7.25 19.90 17.11
CA PRO A 466 8.27 20.90 17.42
C PRO A 466 9.53 20.76 16.55
N PHE A 467 9.40 20.22 15.33
CA PHE A 467 10.53 20.08 14.41
C PHE A 467 10.72 21.36 13.58
N PRO A 468 11.88 22.06 13.68
CA PRO A 468 12.30 22.99 12.64
C PRO A 468 12.82 22.13 11.47
N GLY A 469 11.93 21.72 10.58
CA GLY A 469 12.25 20.88 9.43
C GLY A 469 11.66 21.43 8.12
N PRO A 470 12.20 21.04 6.95
CA PRO A 470 11.95 21.66 5.64
C PRO A 470 10.48 21.68 5.19
N ILE A 471 9.60 20.87 5.80
CA ILE A 471 8.14 20.89 5.57
C ILE A 471 7.50 22.20 6.11
N MET A 472 8.15 22.89 7.04
CA MET A 472 7.69 24.16 7.62
C MET A 472 8.44 25.39 7.11
N ASP A 473 9.63 25.26 6.50
CA ASP A 473 10.32 26.32 5.72
C ASP A 473 9.71 26.49 4.31
N ALA A 474 8.48 26.02 4.13
CA ALA A 474 7.79 25.94 2.86
C ALA A 474 7.20 27.26 2.35
N GLU A 475 7.74 28.39 2.83
CA GLU A 475 7.70 29.64 2.05
C GLU A 475 8.72 29.61 0.90
N ALA A 476 9.69 28.70 0.92
CA ALA A 476 10.72 28.59 -0.11
C ALA A 476 10.32 27.78 -1.36
N ASP A 477 9.23 26.99 -1.31
CA ASP A 477 8.84 26.09 -2.41
C ASP A 477 7.42 26.42 -2.92
N ALA A 478 7.30 26.78 -4.20
CA ALA A 478 6.07 27.32 -4.78
C ALA A 478 4.93 26.28 -4.93
N GLU A 479 5.25 24.99 -4.87
CA GLU A 479 4.29 23.88 -5.05
C GLU A 479 3.56 23.50 -3.75
N PHE A 480 4.19 23.76 -2.60
CA PHE A 480 3.66 23.36 -1.31
C PHE A 480 2.35 24.06 -0.89
N PRO A 481 2.11 25.36 -1.23
CA PRO A 481 0.82 26.00 -1.01
C PRO A 481 -0.34 25.32 -1.76
N GLU A 482 -0.12 24.87 -2.99
CA GLU A 482 -1.15 24.16 -3.77
C GLU A 482 -1.38 22.74 -3.24
N PHE A 483 -0.33 22.01 -2.86
CA PHE A 483 -0.49 20.73 -2.17
C PHE A 483 -1.30 20.87 -0.87
N ARG A 484 -0.95 21.84 -0.01
CA ARG A 484 -1.68 22.14 1.23
C ARG A 484 -3.16 22.43 0.99
N LYS A 485 -3.45 23.18 -0.07
CA LYS A 485 -4.82 23.53 -0.46
C LYS A 485 -5.61 22.31 -0.93
N VAL A 486 -5.00 21.42 -1.72
CA VAL A 486 -5.63 20.17 -2.17
C VAL A 486 -5.84 19.22 -0.99
N ILE A 487 -4.79 18.89 -0.24
CA ILE A 487 -4.89 17.92 0.86
C ILE A 487 -5.77 18.42 2.01
N GLY A 488 -5.83 19.75 2.22
CA GLY A 488 -6.72 20.38 3.19
C GLY A 488 -8.22 20.21 2.88
N THR A 489 -8.57 19.81 1.65
CA THR A 489 -9.96 19.43 1.32
C THR A 489 -10.30 18.01 1.75
N VAL A 490 -9.31 17.12 1.93
CA VAL A 490 -9.54 15.72 2.29
C VAL A 490 -9.76 15.58 3.79
N GLN A 491 -10.90 15.01 4.19
CA GLN A 491 -11.23 14.76 5.60
C GLN A 491 -10.71 13.42 6.08
N ALA A 492 -10.89 12.39 5.26
CA ALA A 492 -10.50 11.04 5.58
C ALA A 492 -10.26 10.21 4.32
N PHE A 493 -9.43 9.18 4.46
CA PHE A 493 -9.43 8.03 3.56
C PHE A 493 -9.98 6.83 4.30
N SER A 494 -10.76 6.01 3.62
CA SER A 494 -11.20 4.73 4.17
C SER A 494 -11.22 3.68 3.08
N GLY A 495 -11.07 2.42 3.49
CA GLY A 495 -11.23 1.30 2.59
C GLY A 495 -11.68 0.04 3.32
N THR A 496 -12.21 -0.91 2.56
CA THR A 496 -12.58 -2.23 3.05
C THR A 496 -12.47 -3.26 1.94
N LEU A 497 -12.38 -4.53 2.33
CA LEU A 497 -12.49 -5.68 1.45
C LEU A 497 -13.72 -6.48 1.85
N SER A 498 -14.42 -7.05 0.89
CA SER A 498 -15.53 -7.97 1.13
C SER A 498 -15.50 -9.10 0.12
N PHE A 499 -16.05 -10.23 0.50
CA PHE A 499 -16.07 -11.44 -0.32
C PHE A 499 -17.51 -11.91 -0.48
N THR A 500 -17.84 -12.38 -1.67
CA THR A 500 -19.12 -13.02 -2.00
C THR A 500 -18.84 -14.39 -2.63
N GLU A 501 -19.88 -15.13 -3.01
CA GLU A 501 -19.67 -16.37 -3.77
C GLU A 501 -19.09 -16.11 -5.18
N GLU A 502 -19.26 -14.90 -5.73
CA GLU A 502 -18.93 -14.59 -7.13
C GLU A 502 -17.69 -13.72 -7.29
N HIS A 503 -17.38 -12.86 -6.30
CA HIS A 503 -16.30 -11.89 -6.40
C HIS A 503 -15.77 -11.41 -5.05
N MET A 504 -14.50 -10.98 -5.07
CA MET A 504 -13.91 -10.09 -4.08
C MET A 504 -14.23 -8.66 -4.48
N GLN A 505 -14.65 -7.83 -3.53
CA GLN A 505 -14.89 -6.41 -3.73
C GLN A 505 -14.00 -5.59 -2.79
N MET A 506 -13.28 -4.64 -3.38
CA MET A 506 -12.59 -3.57 -2.68
C MET A 506 -13.41 -2.29 -2.80
N ASP A 507 -13.67 -1.63 -1.68
CA ASP A 507 -14.24 -0.29 -1.68
C ASP A 507 -13.29 0.66 -0.98
N ALA A 508 -13.07 1.83 -1.57
CA ALA A 508 -12.32 2.92 -0.98
C ALA A 508 -13.05 4.24 -1.17
N LEU A 509 -12.88 5.15 -0.22
CA LEU A 509 -13.46 6.48 -0.26
C LEU A 509 -12.41 7.53 0.10
N ILE A 510 -12.23 8.49 -0.81
CA ILE A 510 -11.59 9.77 -0.53
C ILE A 510 -12.69 10.72 -0.06
N MET A 511 -12.81 10.93 1.24
CA MET A 511 -13.82 11.84 1.80
C MET A 511 -13.35 13.27 1.65
N LEU A 512 -14.19 14.10 1.01
CA LEU A 512 -13.93 15.52 0.82
C LEU A 512 -14.70 16.36 1.83
N SER A 513 -14.17 17.54 2.13
CA SER A 513 -14.85 18.55 2.92
C SER A 513 -16.04 19.11 2.12
N PRO A 514 -17.18 19.40 2.77
CA PRO A 514 -18.29 20.06 2.10
C PRO A 514 -17.82 21.37 1.47
N ALA A 515 -18.24 21.65 0.24
CA ALA A 515 -18.05 22.95 -0.39
C ALA A 515 -18.68 24.04 0.50
N ARG A 516 -17.87 25.03 0.91
CA ARG A 516 -18.32 26.16 1.73
C ARG A 516 -18.85 27.29 0.87
#